data_AF-A0A061DMF7-F1
#
_entry.id   AF-A0A061DMF7-F1
#
_cell.length_a   1.000
_cell.length_b   1.000
_cell.length_c   1.000
_cell.angle_alpha   90.00
_cell.angle_beta   90.00
_cell.angle_gamma   90.00
#
_symmetry.space_group_name_H-M   'P 1'
#
loop_
_entity.id
_entity.type
_entity.pdbx_description
1 polymer ?
#
loop_
_entity_poly.entity_id
_entity_poly.type
_entity_poly.pdbx_seq_one_letter_code
_entity_poly.pdbx_strand_id
1 'polypeptide(L)'
;MQTQREVPVMEVKMKLLGELEAVGFPRARAVRALHHSGNTSLDAAVNWLIDHENDADIDQMPLVAINLDIESPQPSDITEAIKIKEQELRDRVRIRKEEEEKKSERERKKERIRAGKAFLQAKRIAEENEQQRLLALRKAEKEEERRAREKVLQKLEVDKLERKRAHGLPLESRAVKPSGPIIQEKKSSLPVKSVQKDEPMRECLRSLKHTYKDDHARVKRAFQTLLIYVGNVARMPDEEKFRKIRLGNPHFQERVGSLKGGIEFLELCGFERSEGSDFLIFPRDKVEIEVLNSAGSLLGSAITNPFFGLFEKMRED
;
A
#
# COMPACT_ATOMS: atom_id res chain seq x y z
N MET A 1 38.66 82.33 57.28
CA MET A 1 38.42 80.88 57.25
C MET A 1 36.92 80.66 57.40
N GLN A 2 36.22 80.42 56.28
CA GLN A 2 34.83 79.97 56.35
C GLN A 2 34.87 78.46 56.55
N THR A 3 34.69 78.01 57.79
CA THR A 3 34.45 76.60 58.10
C THR A 3 33.11 76.23 57.47
N GLN A 4 33.18 75.49 56.36
CA GLN A 4 32.04 74.81 55.78
C GLN A 4 31.45 73.90 56.86
N ARG A 5 30.22 74.20 57.32
CA ARG A 5 29.45 73.26 58.12
C ARG A 5 29.01 72.16 57.16
N GLU A 6 29.71 71.03 57.18
CA GLU A 6 29.22 69.80 56.57
C GLU A 6 27.86 69.48 57.19
N VAL A 7 26.81 69.56 56.38
CA VAL A 7 25.45 69.22 56.80
C VAL A 7 25.33 67.70 56.65
N PRO A 8 25.21 66.92 57.74
CA PRO A 8 25.15 65.47 57.64
C PRO A 8 23.87 65.05 56.91
N VAL A 9 24.03 64.31 55.82
CA VAL A 9 22.93 63.72 55.07
C VAL A 9 22.36 62.57 55.90
N MET A 10 21.10 62.68 56.34
CA MET A 10 20.46 61.65 57.17
C MET A 10 19.76 60.61 56.28
N GLU A 11 20.07 59.33 56.48
CA GLU A 11 19.42 58.19 55.81
C GLU A 11 18.23 57.66 56.65
N VAL A 12 17.03 57.62 56.05
CA VAL A 12 15.80 57.23 56.76
C VAL A 12 14.93 56.29 55.93
N LYS A 13 14.40 55.22 56.56
CA LYS A 13 13.45 54.29 55.93
C LYS A 13 12.06 54.93 55.79
N MET A 14 11.53 54.99 54.56
CA MET A 14 10.24 55.66 54.28
C MET A 14 9.02 55.01 54.95
N LYS A 15 9.01 53.68 55.15
CA LYS A 15 7.89 53.00 55.82
C LYS A 15 7.73 53.45 57.28
N LEU A 16 8.82 53.43 58.05
CA LEU A 16 8.84 53.88 59.44
C LEU A 16 8.60 55.39 59.57
N LEU A 17 9.10 56.18 58.61
CA LEU A 17 8.82 57.62 58.55
C LEU A 17 7.33 57.89 58.35
N GLY A 18 6.68 57.18 57.44
CA GLY A 18 5.23 57.29 57.20
C GLY A 18 4.40 56.87 58.42
N GLU A 19 4.84 55.85 59.16
CA GLU A 19 4.19 55.44 60.41
C GLU A 19 4.31 56.51 61.51
N LEU A 20 5.48 57.13 61.68
CA LEU A 20 5.65 58.23 62.64
C LEU A 20 4.85 59.49 62.26
N GLU A 21 4.77 59.80 60.96
CA GLU A 21 3.91 60.86 60.44
C GLU A 21 2.43 60.54 60.70
N ALA A 22 2.02 59.28 60.55
CA ALA A 22 0.65 58.83 60.83
C ALA A 22 0.29 58.89 62.34
N VAL A 23 1.27 58.69 63.23
CA VAL A 23 1.10 58.87 64.68
C VAL A 23 1.04 60.36 65.07
N GLY A 24 1.40 61.26 64.16
CA GLY A 24 1.26 62.71 64.32
C GLY A 24 2.55 63.44 64.70
N PHE A 25 3.70 62.77 64.61
CA PHE A 25 4.99 63.42 64.84
C PHE A 25 5.41 64.25 63.61
N PRO A 26 5.90 65.50 63.79
CA PRO A 26 6.41 66.29 62.68
C PRO A 26 7.54 65.59 61.95
N ARG A 27 7.55 65.68 60.61
CA ARG A 27 8.54 65.01 59.76
C ARG A 27 10.00 65.27 60.16
N ALA A 28 10.33 66.50 60.57
CA ALA A 28 11.68 66.86 61.01
C ALA A 28 12.11 66.06 62.25
N ARG A 29 11.20 65.88 63.21
CA ARG A 29 11.39 65.11 64.44
C ARG A 29 11.53 63.62 64.14
N ALA A 30 10.63 63.10 63.31
CA ALA A 30 10.61 61.70 62.91
C ALA A 30 11.89 61.28 62.16
N VAL A 31 12.39 62.13 61.26
CA VAL A 31 13.65 61.89 60.53
C VAL A 31 14.85 61.80 61.46
N ARG A 32 14.97 62.73 62.43
CA ARG A 32 16.07 62.72 63.41
C ARG A 32 15.99 61.51 64.34
N ALA A 33 14.80 61.21 64.82
CA ALA A 33 14.55 60.05 65.66
C ALA A 33 14.92 58.75 64.95
N LEU A 34 14.55 58.60 63.68
CA LEU A 34 14.90 57.43 62.88
C LEU A 34 16.41 57.35 62.59
N HIS A 35 17.07 58.48 62.39
CA HIS A 35 18.52 58.52 62.21
C HIS A 35 19.27 58.10 63.48
N HIS A 36 18.91 58.66 64.64
CA HIS A 36 19.60 58.37 65.91
C HIS A 36 19.21 57.01 66.51
N SER A 37 18.00 56.51 66.26
CA SER A 37 17.59 55.14 66.63
C SER A 37 18.14 54.07 65.66
N GLY A 38 18.84 54.49 64.58
CA GLY A 38 19.45 53.59 63.61
C GLY A 38 18.45 52.87 62.70
N ASN A 39 17.25 53.43 62.47
CA ASN A 39 16.20 52.84 61.64
C ASN A 39 15.80 51.40 62.06
N THR A 40 15.86 51.11 63.37
CA THR A 40 15.70 49.76 63.93
C THR A 40 14.23 49.38 64.16
N SER A 41 13.44 50.22 64.81
CA SER A 41 12.00 50.03 65.02
C SER A 41 11.26 51.35 65.27
N LEU A 42 9.94 51.33 65.12
CA LEU A 42 9.07 52.48 65.42
C LEU A 42 9.21 52.91 66.89
N ASP A 43 9.12 51.96 67.82
CA ASP A 43 9.17 52.22 69.26
C ASP A 43 10.51 52.82 69.71
N ALA A 44 11.63 52.39 69.10
CA ALA A 44 12.94 52.95 69.41
C ALA A 44 13.05 54.42 68.97
N ALA A 45 12.44 54.78 67.84
CA ALA A 45 12.38 56.17 67.38
C ALA A 45 11.46 57.03 68.28
N VAL A 46 10.31 56.50 68.68
CA VAL A 46 9.41 57.18 69.62
C VAL A 46 10.10 57.40 70.97
N ASN A 47 10.80 56.40 71.51
CA ASN A 47 11.51 56.54 72.78
C ASN A 47 12.61 57.60 72.72
N TRP A 48 13.39 57.64 71.64
CA TRP A 48 14.38 58.70 71.44
C TRP A 48 13.73 60.09 71.38
N LEU A 49 12.55 60.20 70.76
CA LEU A 49 11.85 61.47 70.64
C LEU A 49 11.33 61.99 71.98
N ILE A 50 10.87 61.10 72.85
CA ILE A 50 10.44 61.44 74.22
C ILE A 50 11.63 61.96 75.03
N ASP A 51 12.78 61.27 74.95
CA ASP A 51 13.97 61.62 75.72
C ASP A 51 14.55 63.00 75.34
N HIS A 52 14.27 63.48 74.13
CA HIS A 52 14.86 64.70 73.59
C HIS A 52 13.84 65.83 73.35
N GLU A 53 12.56 65.70 73.73
CA GLU A 53 11.45 66.62 73.37
C GLU A 53 11.71 68.13 73.60
N ASN A 54 12.62 68.49 74.52
CA ASN A 54 12.92 69.87 74.90
C ASN A 54 14.13 70.51 74.18
N ASP A 55 14.79 69.81 73.25
CA ASP A 55 15.95 70.36 72.55
C ASP A 55 15.54 71.42 71.52
N ALA A 56 16.10 72.63 71.63
CA ALA A 56 15.75 73.78 70.78
C ALA A 56 16.02 73.56 69.27
N ASP A 57 16.85 72.59 68.92
CA ASP A 57 17.25 72.29 67.54
C ASP A 57 16.44 71.16 66.89
N ILE A 58 15.49 70.54 67.61
CA ILE A 58 14.75 69.37 67.13
C ILE A 58 13.81 69.66 65.96
N ASP A 59 13.26 70.87 65.90
CA ASP A 59 12.33 71.27 64.84
C ASP A 59 13.03 71.77 63.58
N GLN A 60 14.37 71.81 63.56
CA GLN A 60 15.13 72.17 62.36
C GLN A 60 15.17 71.01 61.36
N MET A 61 14.56 71.25 60.19
CA MET A 61 14.46 70.30 59.08
C MET A 61 15.86 69.98 58.49
N PRO A 62 16.35 68.73 58.60
CA PRO A 62 17.60 68.33 57.98
C PRO A 62 17.43 67.96 56.50
N LEU A 63 18.52 68.01 55.72
CA LEU A 63 18.57 67.50 54.34
C LEU A 63 18.61 65.96 54.38
N VAL A 64 17.60 65.31 53.79
CA VAL A 64 17.41 63.84 53.83
C VAL A 64 17.76 63.23 52.48
N ALA A 65 18.64 62.22 52.46
CA ALA A 65 18.76 61.33 51.30
C ALA A 65 17.70 60.24 51.42
N ILE A 66 16.75 60.26 50.50
CA ILE A 66 15.63 59.32 50.46
C ILE A 66 16.13 58.04 49.80
N ASN A 67 16.39 57.00 50.60
CA ASN A 67 16.54 55.65 50.07
C ASN A 67 15.15 55.11 49.74
N LEU A 68 14.75 55.26 48.47
CA LEU A 68 13.61 54.57 47.89
C LEU A 68 13.98 53.09 47.73
N ASP A 69 13.74 52.30 48.78
CA ASP A 69 13.62 50.86 48.65
C ASP A 69 12.35 50.58 47.83
N ILE A 70 12.47 50.65 46.50
CA ILE A 70 11.45 50.15 45.58
C ILE A 70 11.35 48.65 45.86
N GLU A 71 10.21 48.26 46.42
CA GLU A 71 9.87 46.87 46.70
C GLU A 71 9.82 46.10 45.38
N SER A 72 10.96 45.53 44.98
CA SER A 72 11.07 44.63 43.83
C SER A 72 10.14 43.45 44.08
N PRO A 73 9.30 43.06 43.11
CA PRO A 73 8.44 41.88 43.27
C PRO A 73 9.29 40.68 43.67
N GLN A 74 8.79 39.91 44.65
CA GLN A 74 9.55 38.83 45.29
C GLN A 74 10.08 37.84 44.23
N PRO A 75 11.33 37.33 44.37
CA PRO A 75 11.95 36.43 43.39
C PRO A 75 11.13 35.16 43.10
N SER A 76 10.27 34.74 44.03
CA SER A 76 9.38 33.59 43.88
C SER A 76 8.40 33.77 42.71
N ASP A 77 7.73 34.91 42.63
CA ASP A 77 6.55 35.09 41.76
C ASP A 77 6.96 35.20 40.29
N ILE A 78 8.14 35.76 40.03
CA ILE A 78 8.73 35.85 38.68
C ILE A 78 9.16 34.45 38.20
N THR A 79 9.72 33.61 39.08
CA THR A 79 10.14 32.27 38.70
C THR A 79 8.97 31.33 38.43
N GLU A 80 7.85 31.49 39.14
CA GLU A 80 6.63 30.73 38.90
C GLU A 80 5.98 31.13 37.56
N ALA A 81 5.89 32.43 37.26
CA ALA A 81 5.37 32.91 35.98
C ALA A 81 6.21 32.43 34.77
N ILE A 82 7.54 32.35 34.92
CA ILE A 82 8.43 31.81 33.88
C ILE A 82 8.20 30.31 33.67
N LYS A 83 8.07 29.53 34.76
CA LYS A 83 7.79 28.08 34.69
C LYS A 83 6.45 27.77 34.03
N ILE A 84 5.41 28.55 34.33
CA ILE A 84 4.08 28.41 33.71
C ILE A 84 4.17 28.66 32.20
N LYS A 85 4.81 29.75 31.77
CA LYS A 85 5.02 30.03 30.33
C LYS A 85 5.84 28.94 29.63
N GLU A 86 6.84 28.38 30.30
CA GLU A 86 7.64 27.29 29.75
C GLU A 86 6.80 26.02 29.56
N GLN A 87 5.97 25.65 30.53
CA GLN A 87 5.04 24.52 30.42
C GLN A 87 4.03 24.74 29.30
N GLU A 88 3.42 25.93 29.20
CA GLU A 88 2.51 26.27 28.10
C GLU A 88 3.16 26.18 26.71
N LEU A 89 4.44 26.59 26.57
CA LEU A 89 5.18 26.43 25.32
C LEU A 89 5.42 24.95 24.99
N ARG A 90 5.79 24.15 25.99
CA ARG A 90 5.99 22.70 25.82
C ARG A 90 4.69 21.99 25.44
N ASP A 91 3.57 22.35 26.05
CA ASP A 91 2.27 21.76 25.76
C ASP A 91 1.75 22.18 24.38
N ARG A 92 1.97 23.44 23.97
CA ARG A 92 1.70 23.88 22.59
C ARG A 92 2.47 23.08 21.55
N VAL A 93 3.75 22.77 21.79
CA VAL A 93 4.55 21.94 20.87
C VAL A 93 4.02 20.51 20.83
N ARG A 94 3.64 19.93 21.97
CA ARG A 94 3.07 18.58 22.05
C ARG A 94 1.74 18.48 21.28
N ILE A 95 0.82 19.41 21.51
CA ILE A 95 -0.47 19.46 20.82
C ILE A 95 -0.26 19.60 19.30
N ARG A 96 0.63 20.52 18.88
CA ARG A 96 0.93 20.71 17.46
C ARG A 96 1.51 19.46 16.81
N LYS A 97 2.41 18.75 17.50
CA LYS A 97 2.99 17.49 17.01
C LYS A 97 1.93 16.39 16.89
N GLU A 98 1.04 16.27 17.88
CA GLU A 98 -0.05 15.30 17.87
C GLU A 98 -1.08 15.59 16.77
N GLU A 99 -1.40 16.87 16.52
CA GLU A 99 -2.26 17.29 15.40
C GLU A 99 -1.63 16.99 14.04
N GLU A 100 -0.33 17.25 13.88
CA GLU A 100 0.43 16.96 12.66
C GLU A 100 0.52 15.45 12.42
N GLU A 101 0.75 14.65 13.46
CA GLU A 101 0.76 13.20 13.38
C GLU A 101 -0.62 12.64 12.99
N LYS A 102 -1.71 13.11 13.63
CA LYS A 102 -3.09 12.75 13.25
C LYS A 102 -3.40 13.16 11.80
N LYS A 103 -2.88 14.30 11.33
CA LYS A 103 -3.06 14.75 9.94
C LYS A 103 -2.28 13.86 8.96
N SER A 104 -1.03 13.54 9.27
CA SER A 104 -0.19 12.61 8.49
C SER A 104 -0.81 11.22 8.41
N GLU A 105 -1.37 10.72 9.52
CA GLU A 105 -2.03 9.41 9.55
C GLU A 105 -3.31 9.40 8.68
N ARG A 106 -4.11 10.47 8.74
CA ARG A 106 -5.27 10.64 7.85
C ARG A 106 -4.86 10.70 6.38
N GLU A 107 -3.73 11.35 6.06
CA GLU A 107 -3.18 11.41 4.71
C GLU A 107 -2.71 10.04 4.23
N ARG A 108 -1.93 9.30 5.03
CA ARG A 108 -1.49 7.92 4.72
C ARG A 108 -2.68 6.98 4.49
N LYS A 109 -3.73 7.07 5.33
CA LYS A 109 -4.96 6.28 5.15
C LYS A 109 -5.69 6.64 3.85
N LYS A 110 -5.78 7.93 3.51
CA LYS A 110 -6.34 8.40 2.23
C LYS A 110 -5.50 7.94 1.04
N GLU A 111 -4.19 7.96 1.13
CA GLU A 111 -3.27 7.49 0.09
C GLU A 111 -3.40 5.99 -0.12
N ARG A 112 -3.47 5.19 0.95
CA ARG A 112 -3.73 3.74 0.83
C ARG A 112 -5.03 3.46 0.08
N ILE A 113 -6.10 4.20 0.38
CA ILE A 113 -7.40 4.06 -0.31
C ILE A 113 -7.28 4.51 -1.77
N ARG A 114 -6.60 5.64 -2.03
CA ARG A 114 -6.37 6.14 -3.40
C ARG A 114 -5.53 5.16 -4.21
N ALA A 115 -4.46 4.62 -3.65
CA ALA A 115 -3.61 3.61 -4.27
C ALA A 115 -4.41 2.34 -4.59
N GLY A 116 -5.27 1.87 -3.67
CA GLY A 116 -6.17 0.74 -3.94
C GLY A 116 -7.16 1.01 -5.07
N LYS A 117 -7.77 2.19 -5.11
CA LYS A 117 -8.68 2.59 -6.21
C LYS A 117 -7.93 2.73 -7.54
N ALA A 118 -6.78 3.37 -7.55
CA ALA A 118 -5.93 3.54 -8.72
C ALA A 118 -5.46 2.20 -9.28
N PHE A 119 -5.08 1.25 -8.42
CA PHE A 119 -4.72 -0.10 -8.81
C PHE A 119 -5.87 -0.83 -9.52
N LEU A 120 -7.08 -0.79 -8.95
CA LEU A 120 -8.25 -1.41 -9.57
C LEU A 120 -8.61 -0.76 -10.91
N GLN A 121 -8.49 0.57 -11.00
CA GLN A 121 -8.74 1.30 -12.24
C GLN A 121 -7.69 0.96 -13.31
N ALA A 122 -6.40 0.92 -12.96
CA ALA A 122 -5.33 0.51 -13.87
C ALA A 122 -5.53 -0.92 -14.37
N LYS A 123 -5.98 -1.84 -13.50
CA LYS A 123 -6.31 -3.21 -13.89
C LYS A 123 -7.44 -3.27 -14.93
N ARG A 124 -8.52 -2.52 -14.74
CA ARG A 124 -9.63 -2.44 -15.71
C ARG A 124 -9.18 -1.88 -17.06
N ILE A 125 -8.37 -0.82 -17.05
CA ILE A 125 -7.83 -0.22 -18.28
C ILE A 125 -6.91 -1.22 -19.01
N ALA A 126 -6.09 -1.98 -18.28
CA ALA A 126 -5.24 -3.01 -18.88
C ALA A 126 -6.07 -4.14 -19.52
N GLU A 127 -7.09 -4.64 -18.83
CA GLU A 127 -8.00 -5.67 -19.35
C GLU A 127 -8.76 -5.17 -20.60
N GLU A 128 -9.25 -3.92 -20.59
CA GLU A 128 -9.93 -3.33 -21.76
C GLU A 128 -8.97 -3.15 -22.94
N ASN A 129 -7.73 -2.71 -22.70
CA ASN A 129 -6.71 -2.61 -23.74
C ASN A 129 -6.36 -3.98 -24.35
N GLU A 130 -6.29 -5.05 -23.54
CA GLU A 130 -6.10 -6.42 -24.04
C GLU A 130 -7.27 -6.86 -24.91
N GLN A 131 -8.51 -6.62 -24.48
CA GLN A 131 -9.71 -6.92 -25.26
C GLN A 131 -9.72 -6.14 -26.58
N GLN A 132 -9.41 -4.85 -26.55
CA GLN A 132 -9.31 -4.02 -27.74
C GLN A 132 -8.26 -4.54 -28.72
N ARG A 133 -7.08 -4.97 -28.23
CA ARG A 133 -6.04 -5.60 -29.07
C ARG A 133 -6.53 -6.87 -29.73
N LEU A 134 -7.22 -7.75 -29.00
CA LEU A 134 -7.79 -8.98 -29.56
C LEU A 134 -8.85 -8.70 -30.62
N LEU A 135 -9.73 -7.74 -30.37
CA LEU A 135 -10.75 -7.32 -31.34
C LEU A 135 -10.13 -6.69 -32.60
N ALA A 136 -9.09 -5.89 -32.43
CA ALA A 136 -8.34 -5.30 -33.54
C ALA A 136 -7.65 -6.38 -34.39
N LEU A 137 -7.03 -7.38 -33.77
CA LEU A 137 -6.44 -8.53 -34.47
C LEU A 137 -7.49 -9.30 -35.28
N ARG A 138 -8.65 -9.61 -34.69
CA ARG A 138 -9.75 -10.26 -35.43
C ARG A 138 -10.28 -9.43 -36.59
N LYS A 139 -10.37 -8.10 -36.43
CA LYS A 139 -10.79 -7.21 -37.52
C LYS A 139 -9.74 -7.17 -38.64
N ALA A 140 -8.46 -7.10 -38.29
CA ALA A 140 -7.37 -7.12 -39.25
C ALA A 140 -7.32 -8.43 -40.04
N GLU A 141 -7.47 -9.58 -39.36
CA GLU A 141 -7.54 -10.90 -40.00
C GLU A 141 -8.71 -11.00 -40.98
N LYS A 142 -9.92 -10.58 -40.57
CA LYS A 142 -11.09 -10.55 -41.47
C LYS A 142 -10.90 -9.62 -42.66
N GLU A 143 -10.26 -8.47 -42.45
CA GLU A 143 -9.97 -7.53 -43.53
C GLU A 143 -8.93 -8.08 -44.50
N GLU A 144 -7.89 -8.74 -44.00
CA GLU A 144 -6.89 -9.43 -44.82
C GLU A 144 -7.52 -10.56 -45.63
N GLU A 145 -8.40 -11.36 -45.02
CA GLU A 145 -9.17 -12.40 -45.71
C GLU A 145 -10.06 -11.79 -46.81
N ARG A 146 -10.76 -10.69 -46.52
CA ARG A 146 -11.58 -9.98 -47.52
C ARG A 146 -10.72 -9.50 -48.70
N ARG A 147 -9.57 -8.87 -48.41
CA ARG A 147 -8.62 -8.42 -49.43
C ARG A 147 -8.06 -9.58 -50.26
N ALA A 148 -7.79 -10.73 -49.63
CA ALA A 148 -7.34 -11.94 -50.33
C ALA A 148 -8.43 -12.50 -51.25
N ARG A 149 -9.68 -12.56 -50.78
CA ARG A 149 -10.84 -12.98 -51.59
C ARG A 149 -11.07 -12.05 -52.78
N GLU A 150 -10.99 -10.74 -52.58
CA GLU A 150 -11.10 -9.74 -53.65
C GLU A 150 -10.00 -9.93 -54.71
N LYS A 151 -8.76 -10.17 -54.30
CA LYS A 151 -7.65 -10.48 -55.23
C LYS A 151 -7.89 -11.76 -56.04
N VAL A 152 -8.45 -12.80 -55.43
CA VAL A 152 -8.78 -14.05 -56.14
C VAL A 152 -9.89 -13.82 -57.17
N LEU A 153 -10.93 -13.07 -56.80
CA LEU A 153 -12.02 -12.71 -57.71
C LEU A 153 -11.50 -11.91 -58.92
N GLN A 154 -10.65 -10.91 -58.70
CA GLN A 154 -10.04 -10.15 -59.79
C GLN A 154 -9.20 -11.03 -60.71
N LYS A 155 -8.42 -11.96 -60.17
CA LYS A 155 -7.64 -12.92 -60.98
C LYS A 155 -8.55 -13.82 -61.82
N LEU A 156 -9.65 -14.31 -61.25
CA LEU A 156 -10.63 -15.13 -61.98
C LEU A 156 -11.31 -14.34 -63.10
N GLU A 157 -11.58 -13.05 -62.89
CA GLU A 157 -12.18 -12.19 -63.90
C GLU A 157 -11.23 -11.89 -65.06
N VAL A 158 -9.95 -11.63 -64.76
CA VAL A 158 -8.90 -11.48 -65.77
C VAL A 158 -8.73 -12.77 -66.58
N ASP A 159 -8.61 -13.93 -65.92
CA ASP A 159 -8.51 -15.23 -66.59
C ASP A 159 -9.75 -15.55 -67.45
N LYS A 160 -10.96 -15.17 -66.98
CA LYS A 160 -12.20 -15.29 -67.76
C LYS A 160 -12.19 -14.40 -69.00
N LEU A 161 -11.64 -13.19 -68.92
CA LEU A 161 -11.48 -12.29 -70.06
C LEU A 161 -10.40 -12.77 -71.03
N GLU A 162 -9.27 -13.29 -70.52
CA GLU A 162 -8.21 -13.89 -71.34
C GLU A 162 -8.72 -15.13 -72.08
N ARG A 163 -9.43 -16.05 -71.41
CA ARG A 163 -10.06 -17.20 -72.08
C ARG A 163 -11.06 -16.79 -73.14
N LYS A 164 -11.86 -15.74 -72.91
CA LYS A 164 -12.76 -15.18 -73.92
C LYS A 164 -12.01 -14.56 -75.10
N ARG A 165 -10.88 -13.88 -74.87
CA ARG A 165 -10.01 -13.34 -75.93
C ARG A 165 -9.30 -14.44 -76.71
N ALA A 166 -8.90 -15.53 -76.06
CA ALA A 166 -8.20 -16.66 -76.66
C ALA A 166 -9.13 -17.62 -77.42
N HIS A 167 -10.42 -17.73 -77.05
CA HIS A 167 -11.41 -18.59 -77.73
C HIS A 167 -11.89 -18.06 -79.10
N GLY A 168 -11.11 -17.19 -79.75
CA GLY A 168 -11.38 -16.62 -81.07
C GLY A 168 -10.63 -17.24 -82.25
N LEU A 169 -10.15 -18.50 -82.19
CA LEU A 169 -9.57 -19.21 -83.36
C LEU A 169 -9.79 -20.75 -83.28
N PRO A 170 -10.21 -21.45 -84.36
CA PRO A 170 -10.61 -22.86 -84.32
C PRO A 170 -9.53 -23.83 -84.85
N LEU A 171 -9.27 -24.96 -84.16
CA LEU A 171 -9.06 -26.28 -84.79
C LEU A 171 -9.03 -27.46 -83.77
N GLU A 172 -9.97 -28.37 -83.98
CA GLU A 172 -9.98 -29.83 -83.86
C GLU A 172 -8.96 -30.64 -83.01
N SER A 173 -9.55 -31.58 -82.25
CA SER A 173 -9.07 -32.91 -81.85
C SER A 173 -7.83 -33.01 -80.93
N ARG A 174 -8.06 -33.52 -79.70
CA ARG A 174 -7.59 -34.84 -79.22
C ARG A 174 -7.89 -34.97 -77.73
N ALA A 175 -8.51 -36.09 -77.37
CA ALA A 175 -8.74 -36.49 -75.99
C ALA A 175 -7.43 -36.63 -75.22
N VAL A 176 -7.31 -35.97 -74.06
CA VAL A 176 -6.57 -36.44 -72.88
C VAL A 176 -7.24 -35.85 -71.64
N LYS A 177 -7.61 -36.71 -70.69
CA LYS A 177 -8.05 -36.35 -69.33
C LYS A 177 -6.96 -35.52 -68.63
N PRO A 178 -7.28 -34.42 -67.94
CA PRO A 178 -6.44 -33.93 -66.86
C PRO A 178 -7.12 -34.19 -65.52
N SER A 179 -6.37 -34.87 -64.66
CA SER A 179 -6.49 -34.89 -63.20
C SER A 179 -6.97 -33.54 -62.64
N GLY A 180 -8.04 -33.57 -61.84
CA GLY A 180 -8.34 -32.45 -60.97
C GLY A 180 -7.16 -32.16 -60.05
N PRO A 181 -6.84 -30.88 -59.75
CA PRO A 181 -5.85 -30.58 -58.75
C PRO A 181 -6.36 -31.12 -57.41
N ILE A 182 -5.60 -32.06 -56.85
CA ILE A 182 -5.65 -32.42 -55.45
C ILE A 182 -5.50 -31.11 -54.68
N ILE A 183 -6.61 -30.63 -54.12
CA ILE A 183 -6.59 -29.69 -53.03
C ILE A 183 -5.86 -30.45 -51.92
N GLN A 184 -4.58 -30.12 -51.73
CA GLN A 184 -3.88 -30.43 -50.50
C GLN A 184 -4.67 -29.71 -49.41
N GLU A 185 -5.64 -30.40 -48.82
CA GLU A 185 -6.00 -30.16 -47.44
C GLU A 185 -4.70 -30.31 -46.65
N LYS A 186 -4.06 -29.16 -46.41
CA LYS A 186 -3.09 -29.00 -45.34
C LYS A 186 -3.88 -29.13 -44.04
N LYS A 187 -4.32 -30.36 -43.76
CA LYS A 187 -4.51 -30.83 -42.39
C LYS A 187 -3.16 -30.63 -41.76
N SER A 188 -3.05 -29.56 -40.97
CA SER A 188 -1.99 -29.41 -40.00
C SER A 188 -1.95 -30.72 -39.23
N SER A 189 -0.98 -31.56 -39.58
CA SER A 189 -0.60 -32.73 -38.80
C SER A 189 0.00 -32.18 -37.51
N LEU A 190 -0.88 -31.80 -36.58
CA LEU A 190 -0.51 -31.64 -35.18
C LEU A 190 -0.09 -33.03 -34.67
N PRO A 191 0.86 -33.11 -33.73
CA PRO A 191 1.41 -34.37 -33.28
C PRO A 191 0.30 -35.27 -32.71
N VAL A 192 0.00 -36.37 -33.40
CA VAL A 192 -1.06 -37.34 -33.08
C VAL A 192 -0.94 -37.95 -31.67
N LYS A 193 0.22 -37.79 -31.00
CA LYS A 193 0.46 -38.28 -29.64
C LYS A 193 -0.20 -37.44 -28.54
N SER A 194 -0.38 -36.13 -28.71
CA SER A 194 -0.95 -35.27 -27.66
C SER A 194 -2.47 -35.49 -27.50
N VAL A 195 -3.17 -35.72 -28.62
CA VAL A 195 -4.63 -35.97 -28.64
C VAL A 195 -5.03 -37.27 -27.89
N GLN A 196 -4.13 -38.25 -27.79
CA GLN A 196 -4.42 -39.53 -27.12
C GLN A 196 -4.52 -39.39 -25.58
N LYS A 197 -3.76 -38.47 -24.97
CA LYS A 197 -3.76 -38.26 -23.52
C LYS A 197 -4.88 -37.31 -23.06
N ASP A 198 -5.47 -36.55 -23.98
CA ASP A 198 -6.51 -35.57 -23.65
C ASP A 198 -7.80 -36.23 -23.16
N GLU A 199 -8.20 -37.37 -23.74
CA GLU A 199 -9.43 -38.08 -23.33
C GLU A 199 -9.35 -38.68 -21.92
N PRO A 200 -8.30 -39.43 -21.52
CA PRO A 200 -8.19 -39.90 -20.15
C PRO A 200 -8.08 -38.74 -19.15
N MET A 201 -7.43 -37.62 -19.53
CA MET A 201 -7.43 -36.41 -18.69
C MET A 201 -8.84 -35.83 -18.51
N ARG A 202 -9.65 -35.77 -19.58
CA ARG A 202 -11.06 -35.35 -19.52
C ARG A 202 -11.87 -36.26 -18.62
N GLU A 203 -11.68 -37.57 -18.72
CA GLU A 203 -12.39 -38.54 -17.91
C GLU A 203 -12.01 -38.43 -16.42
N CYS A 204 -10.73 -38.23 -16.08
CA CYS A 204 -10.32 -37.97 -14.70
C CYS A 204 -11.02 -36.73 -14.12
N LEU A 205 -11.07 -35.64 -14.88
CA LEU A 205 -11.74 -34.40 -14.46
C LEU A 205 -13.27 -34.57 -14.35
N ARG A 206 -13.87 -35.33 -15.27
CA ARG A 206 -15.31 -35.65 -15.27
C ARG A 206 -15.67 -36.51 -14.05
N SER A 207 -14.91 -37.57 -13.80
CA SER A 207 -15.05 -38.45 -12.65
C SER A 207 -14.93 -37.67 -11.34
N LEU A 208 -13.90 -36.83 -11.18
CA LEU A 208 -13.75 -35.96 -10.01
C LEU A 208 -14.96 -35.06 -9.77
N LYS A 209 -15.51 -34.47 -10.83
CA LYS A 209 -16.67 -33.59 -10.74
C LYS A 209 -17.95 -34.36 -10.41
N HIS A 210 -18.06 -35.60 -10.87
CA HIS A 210 -19.21 -36.47 -10.59
C HIS A 210 -19.16 -37.06 -9.16
N THR A 211 -18.00 -37.53 -8.71
CA THR A 211 -17.82 -38.10 -7.36
C THR A 211 -18.08 -37.08 -6.27
N TYR A 212 -17.71 -35.81 -6.49
CA TYR A 212 -17.89 -34.71 -5.53
C TYR A 212 -18.93 -33.70 -6.03
N LYS A 213 -20.03 -34.18 -6.62
CA LYS A 213 -21.11 -33.33 -7.14
C LYS A 213 -21.72 -32.40 -6.09
N ASP A 214 -21.71 -32.79 -4.81
CA ASP A 214 -22.27 -32.00 -3.71
C ASP A 214 -21.26 -30.98 -3.14
N ASP A 215 -19.97 -31.12 -3.46
CA ASP A 215 -18.89 -30.22 -3.00
C ASP A 215 -18.08 -29.66 -4.17
N HIS A 216 -18.77 -28.87 -5.00
CA HIS A 216 -18.15 -28.15 -6.13
C HIS A 216 -17.01 -27.22 -5.70
N ALA A 217 -17.03 -26.71 -4.46
CA ALA A 217 -15.99 -25.84 -3.94
C ALA A 217 -14.67 -26.60 -3.74
N ARG A 218 -14.72 -27.83 -3.23
CA ARG A 218 -13.55 -28.71 -3.12
C ARG A 218 -13.00 -29.10 -4.49
N VAL A 219 -13.85 -29.49 -5.43
CA VAL A 219 -13.44 -29.82 -6.81
C VAL A 219 -12.77 -28.63 -7.49
N LYS A 220 -13.35 -27.43 -7.36
CA LYS A 220 -12.78 -26.22 -7.94
C LYS A 220 -11.41 -25.89 -7.35
N ARG A 221 -11.23 -26.03 -6.03
CA ARG A 221 -9.93 -25.85 -5.35
C ARG A 221 -8.89 -26.88 -5.82
N ALA A 222 -9.31 -28.12 -6.06
CA ALA A 222 -8.46 -29.17 -6.62
C ALA A 222 -7.97 -28.80 -8.03
N PHE A 223 -8.89 -28.43 -8.93
CA PHE A 223 -8.55 -28.05 -10.30
C PHE A 223 -7.64 -26.82 -10.36
N GLN A 224 -7.87 -25.83 -9.51
CA GLN A 224 -6.98 -24.67 -9.39
C GLN A 224 -5.57 -25.06 -8.94
N THR A 225 -5.47 -26.00 -7.99
CA THR A 225 -4.17 -26.48 -7.49
C THR A 225 -3.44 -27.29 -8.57
N LEU A 226 -4.14 -28.16 -9.30
CA LEU A 226 -3.60 -28.88 -10.45
C LEU A 226 -3.10 -27.92 -11.54
N LEU A 227 -3.87 -26.88 -11.83
CA LEU A 227 -3.52 -25.86 -12.83
C LEU A 227 -2.24 -25.10 -12.44
N ILE A 228 -2.03 -24.83 -11.15
CA ILE A 228 -0.79 -24.22 -10.67
C ILE A 228 0.40 -25.14 -10.91
N TYR A 229 0.29 -26.43 -10.58
CA TYR A 229 1.40 -27.37 -10.79
C TYR A 229 1.76 -27.52 -12.27
N VAL A 230 0.78 -27.83 -13.12
CA VAL A 230 0.98 -27.97 -14.57
C VAL A 230 1.45 -26.65 -15.19
N GLY A 231 0.83 -25.53 -14.82
CA GLY A 231 1.14 -24.21 -15.35
C GLY A 231 2.50 -23.66 -14.90
N ASN A 232 3.02 -24.07 -13.73
CA ASN A 232 4.36 -23.71 -13.31
C ASN A 232 5.42 -24.47 -14.10
N VAL A 233 5.22 -25.78 -14.33
CA VAL A 233 6.12 -26.61 -15.16
C VAL A 233 6.11 -26.15 -16.62
N ALA A 234 4.94 -25.80 -17.17
CA ALA A 234 4.84 -25.33 -18.56
C ALA A 234 5.52 -23.97 -18.78
N ARG A 235 5.47 -23.06 -17.79
CA ARG A 235 6.08 -21.71 -17.89
C ARG A 235 7.58 -21.71 -17.62
N MET A 236 8.01 -22.50 -16.64
CA MET A 236 9.41 -22.57 -16.20
C MET A 236 9.83 -24.03 -16.19
N PRO A 237 10.06 -24.63 -17.38
CA PRO A 237 10.37 -26.04 -17.46
C PRO A 237 11.62 -26.35 -16.66
N ASP A 238 12.71 -25.59 -16.76
CA ASP A 238 14.02 -25.96 -16.21
C ASP A 238 14.15 -25.90 -14.68
N GLU A 239 13.18 -25.29 -14.00
CA GLU A 239 13.26 -25.04 -12.57
C GLU A 239 12.88 -26.29 -11.75
N GLU A 240 13.84 -26.87 -11.01
CA GLU A 240 13.63 -28.10 -10.24
C GLU A 240 12.53 -28.02 -9.18
N LYS A 241 12.32 -26.84 -8.58
CA LYS A 241 11.34 -26.68 -7.49
C LYS A 241 9.90 -26.92 -7.96
N PHE A 242 9.61 -26.73 -9.25
CA PHE A 242 8.29 -26.98 -9.84
C PHE A 242 8.16 -28.41 -10.38
N ARG A 243 9.27 -29.13 -10.53
CA ARG A 243 9.31 -30.54 -10.95
C ARG A 243 9.14 -31.52 -9.80
N LYS A 244 9.07 -31.06 -8.54
CA LYS A 244 8.96 -31.94 -7.36
C LYS A 244 7.78 -31.53 -6.50
N ILE A 245 6.85 -32.44 -6.27
CA ILE A 245 5.68 -32.23 -5.40
C ILE A 245 5.77 -33.23 -4.25
N ARG A 246 5.63 -32.74 -3.01
CA ARG A 246 5.62 -33.59 -1.81
C ARG A 246 4.23 -34.15 -1.58
N LEU A 247 4.07 -35.46 -1.65
CA LEU A 247 2.80 -36.14 -1.36
C LEU A 247 2.41 -35.98 0.11
N GLY A 248 3.37 -35.94 1.05
CA GLY A 248 3.08 -35.72 2.48
C GLY A 248 2.65 -34.30 2.87
N ASN A 249 2.62 -33.33 1.94
CA ASN A 249 2.22 -31.96 2.28
C ASN A 249 0.71 -31.90 2.59
N PRO A 250 0.29 -31.43 3.79
CA PRO A 250 -1.12 -31.34 4.16
C PRO A 250 -1.98 -30.55 3.17
N HIS A 251 -1.45 -29.46 2.61
CA HIS A 251 -2.17 -28.66 1.62
C HIS A 251 -2.34 -29.37 0.27
N PHE A 252 -1.37 -30.21 -0.10
CA PHE A 252 -1.49 -31.04 -1.30
C PHE A 252 -2.51 -32.15 -1.06
N GLN A 253 -2.44 -32.85 0.07
CA GLN A 253 -3.34 -33.94 0.42
C GLN A 253 -4.80 -33.48 0.52
N GLU A 254 -5.07 -32.38 1.22
CA GLU A 254 -6.44 -31.86 1.37
C GLU A 254 -7.08 -31.52 0.01
N ARG A 255 -6.30 -30.94 -0.91
CA ARG A 255 -6.82 -30.40 -2.18
C ARG A 255 -6.81 -31.38 -3.33
N VAL A 256 -5.74 -32.17 -3.49
CA VAL A 256 -5.50 -33.01 -4.67
C VAL A 256 -5.20 -34.45 -4.26
N GLY A 257 -4.34 -34.67 -3.26
CA GLY A 257 -3.88 -36.01 -2.87
C GLY A 257 -4.97 -36.92 -2.30
N SER A 258 -5.99 -36.36 -1.65
CA SER A 258 -7.17 -37.11 -1.16
C SER A 258 -8.16 -37.46 -2.27
N LEU A 259 -7.96 -36.95 -3.49
CA LEU A 259 -8.83 -37.17 -4.62
C LEU A 259 -8.15 -38.14 -5.58
N LYS A 260 -8.71 -39.36 -5.75
CA LYS A 260 -8.11 -40.41 -6.58
C LYS A 260 -7.76 -39.93 -8.00
N GLY A 261 -8.71 -39.25 -8.65
CA GLY A 261 -8.50 -38.68 -9.99
C GLY A 261 -7.51 -37.51 -10.05
N GLY A 262 -7.15 -36.91 -8.91
CA GLY A 262 -6.19 -35.80 -8.86
C GLY A 262 -4.75 -36.25 -9.05
N ILE A 263 -4.39 -37.40 -8.47
CA ILE A 263 -3.05 -38.00 -8.66
C ILE A 263 -2.96 -38.62 -10.05
N GLU A 264 -3.97 -39.37 -10.48
CA GLU A 264 -4.04 -39.95 -11.84
C GLU A 264 -3.90 -38.87 -12.93
N PHE A 265 -4.53 -37.71 -12.74
CA PHE A 265 -4.39 -36.59 -13.67
C PHE A 265 -2.94 -36.07 -13.76
N LEU A 266 -2.22 -35.99 -12.63
CA LEU A 266 -0.82 -35.57 -12.64
C LEU A 266 0.06 -36.62 -13.34
N GLU A 267 -0.21 -37.90 -13.12
CA GLU A 267 0.49 -38.99 -13.81
C GLU A 267 0.28 -38.93 -15.33
N LEU A 268 -0.94 -38.66 -15.79
CA LEU A 268 -1.24 -38.43 -17.21
C LEU A 268 -0.51 -37.21 -17.79
N CYS A 269 -0.27 -36.18 -16.98
CA CYS A 269 0.50 -35.01 -17.38
C CYS A 269 2.01 -35.30 -17.51
N GLY A 270 2.51 -36.43 -17.01
CA GLY A 270 3.92 -36.83 -17.05
C GLY A 270 4.65 -36.77 -15.71
N PHE A 271 3.93 -36.61 -14.61
CA PHE A 271 4.52 -36.76 -13.28
C PHE A 271 4.67 -38.25 -12.91
N GLU A 272 5.83 -38.66 -12.43
CA GLU A 272 6.10 -40.03 -12.02
C GLU A 272 6.25 -40.11 -10.49
N ARG A 273 5.68 -41.16 -9.88
CA ARG A 273 5.85 -41.42 -8.45
C ARG A 273 7.25 -42.00 -8.23
N SER A 274 8.04 -41.37 -7.37
CA SER A 274 9.37 -41.87 -7.03
C SER A 274 9.25 -43.13 -6.16
N GLU A 275 9.77 -44.26 -6.64
CA GLU A 275 9.79 -45.52 -5.91
C GLU A 275 10.66 -45.38 -4.64
N GLY A 276 10.02 -45.26 -3.47
CA GLY A 276 10.68 -45.16 -2.17
C GLY A 276 10.71 -43.77 -1.54
N SER A 277 10.17 -42.74 -2.21
CA SER A 277 10.00 -41.41 -1.59
C SER A 277 8.59 -40.89 -1.84
N ASP A 278 7.97 -40.23 -0.83
CA ASP A 278 6.63 -39.62 -0.92
C ASP A 278 6.64 -38.35 -1.79
N PHE A 279 7.25 -38.43 -2.97
CA PHE A 279 7.41 -37.35 -3.91
C PHE A 279 6.92 -37.78 -5.28
N LEU A 280 6.25 -36.83 -5.92
CA LEU A 280 5.86 -36.91 -7.30
C LEU A 280 6.82 -36.02 -8.11
N ILE A 281 7.55 -36.60 -9.05
CA ILE A 281 8.65 -35.96 -9.76
C ILE A 281 8.32 -35.88 -11.25
N PHE A 282 8.56 -34.73 -11.86
CA PHE A 282 8.45 -34.54 -13.30
C PHE A 282 9.84 -34.76 -13.95
N PRO A 283 10.05 -35.83 -14.75
CA PRO A 283 11.34 -36.12 -15.35
C PRO A 283 11.81 -35.01 -16.29
N ARG A 284 13.13 -34.76 -16.30
CA ARG A 284 13.72 -33.70 -17.14
C ARG A 284 13.59 -33.97 -18.63
N ASP A 285 13.66 -35.25 -19.01
CA ASP A 285 13.77 -35.68 -20.40
C ASP A 285 12.40 -35.84 -21.10
N LYS A 286 11.30 -35.78 -20.33
CA LYS A 286 9.93 -36.07 -20.80
C LYS A 286 9.00 -34.85 -20.77
N VAL A 287 9.54 -33.62 -20.88
CA VAL A 287 8.71 -32.40 -20.87
C VAL A 287 7.98 -32.23 -22.20
N GLU A 288 6.79 -32.81 -22.31
CA GLU A 288 5.87 -32.59 -23.42
C GLU A 288 5.04 -31.32 -23.17
N ILE A 289 5.58 -30.15 -23.58
CA ILE A 289 4.94 -28.84 -23.37
C ILE A 289 3.52 -28.79 -23.96
N GLU A 290 3.30 -29.44 -25.10
CA GLU A 290 1.97 -29.52 -25.73
C GLU A 290 0.93 -30.21 -24.82
N VAL A 291 1.31 -31.32 -24.17
CA VAL A 291 0.43 -32.05 -23.25
C VAL A 291 0.12 -31.22 -22.02
N LEU A 292 1.12 -30.49 -21.49
CA LEU A 292 0.91 -29.58 -20.36
C LEU A 292 -0.02 -28.41 -20.71
N ASN A 293 0.10 -27.87 -21.94
CA ASN A 293 -0.78 -26.82 -22.42
C ASN A 293 -2.21 -27.32 -22.64
N SER A 294 -2.38 -28.50 -23.23
CA SER A 294 -3.69 -29.16 -23.35
C SER A 294 -4.30 -29.40 -21.98
N ALA A 295 -3.55 -30.01 -21.04
CA ALA A 295 -3.98 -30.25 -19.67
C ALA A 295 -4.39 -28.95 -18.95
N GLY A 296 -3.63 -27.87 -19.12
CA GLY A 296 -3.95 -26.55 -18.59
C GLY A 296 -5.26 -25.99 -19.17
N SER A 297 -5.47 -26.12 -20.48
CA SER A 297 -6.71 -25.72 -21.15
C SER A 297 -7.92 -26.55 -20.70
N LEU A 298 -7.75 -27.87 -20.50
CA LEU A 298 -8.78 -28.77 -19.98
C LEU A 298 -9.19 -28.38 -18.56
N LEU A 299 -8.22 -28.16 -17.67
CA LEU A 299 -8.46 -27.70 -16.30
C LEU A 299 -9.16 -26.34 -16.28
N GLY A 300 -8.69 -25.39 -17.10
CA GLY A 300 -9.33 -24.09 -17.24
C GLY A 300 -10.79 -24.22 -17.68
N SER A 301 -11.05 -25.05 -18.69
CA SER A 301 -12.40 -25.35 -19.18
C SER A 301 -13.25 -26.03 -18.11
N ALA A 302 -12.70 -26.95 -17.31
CA ALA A 302 -13.43 -27.63 -16.25
C ALA A 302 -13.83 -26.70 -15.10
N ILE A 303 -13.03 -25.66 -14.84
CA ILE A 303 -13.30 -24.63 -13.82
C ILE A 303 -14.33 -23.61 -14.31
N THR A 304 -14.25 -23.20 -15.58
CA THR A 304 -15.12 -22.15 -16.14
C THR A 304 -16.45 -22.69 -16.65
N ASN A 305 -16.48 -23.93 -17.13
CA ASN A 305 -17.67 -24.55 -17.71
C ASN A 305 -18.42 -25.44 -16.69
N PRO A 306 -19.63 -25.05 -16.26
CA PRO A 306 -20.48 -25.88 -15.41
C PRO A 306 -20.83 -27.23 -16.04
N PHE A 307 -20.89 -27.32 -17.37
CA PHE A 307 -21.27 -28.52 -18.12
C PHE A 307 -20.08 -29.35 -18.65
N PHE A 308 -18.87 -29.11 -18.14
CA PHE A 308 -17.68 -29.86 -18.55
C PHE A 308 -17.90 -31.39 -18.44
N GLY A 309 -17.83 -32.10 -19.57
CA GLY A 309 -17.97 -33.56 -19.66
C GLY A 309 -19.40 -34.12 -19.66
N LEU A 310 -20.45 -33.28 -19.69
CA LEU A 310 -21.85 -33.73 -19.61
C LEU A 310 -22.47 -34.19 -20.95
N PHE A 311 -21.80 -34.00 -22.09
CA PHE A 311 -22.39 -34.23 -23.43
C PHE A 311 -21.81 -35.40 -24.23
N GLU A 312 -21.15 -36.36 -23.59
CA GLU A 312 -20.44 -37.45 -24.31
C GLU A 312 -21.09 -38.83 -24.15
N LYS A 313 -22.37 -38.88 -23.81
CA LYS A 313 -23.19 -40.09 -23.87
C LYS A 313 -24.14 -40.02 -25.07
N MET A 314 -23.60 -40.07 -26.29
CA MET A 314 -24.37 -40.43 -27.51
C MET A 314 -23.41 -40.81 -28.66
N ARG A 315 -22.49 -41.75 -28.43
CA ARG A 315 -21.83 -42.52 -29.49
C ARG A 315 -21.26 -43.82 -28.91
N GLU A 316 -22.16 -44.73 -28.62
CA GLU A 316 -21.91 -46.18 -28.58
C GLU A 316 -23.30 -46.82 -28.54
N ASP A 317 -23.82 -47.05 -29.75
CA ASP A 317 -24.62 -48.20 -30.21
C ASP A 317 -25.12 -47.92 -31.65
#